data_AF-A0A3Q2PTY5-F1
#
_entry.id   AF-A0A3Q2PTY5-F1
#
_cell.length_a   1.000
_cell.length_b   1.000
_cell.length_c   1.000
_cell.angle_alpha   90.00
_cell.angle_beta   90.00
_cell.angle_gamma   90.00
#
_symmetry.space_group_name_H-M   'P 1'
#
loop_
_entity.id
_entity.type
_entity.pdbx_description
1 polymer ?
#
loop_
_entity_poly.entity_id
_entity_poly.type
_entity_poly.pdbx_seq_one_letter_code
_entity_poly.pdbx_strand_id
1 'polypeptide(L)'
;AFNLDADNFLRRDGDPGSLFGFSLAMHRQLYPEDKRDPTIENKEDQWMGVTVSSQGPGGKTCAHRYKRQKNVNTSLETRDIIGRCYVLSQDLTINSRSSEDGGRWHFCDNRNRGHERFGSCQQGLSATFDKDFHYFIFGAPGAYNWKVVRLEQKNDTFIDLEIYDDGPFEAGDETEKDPNKISVPSNSYMFSLDSGKSLTTKGQLTVVAGAPRAYYSGAVVLLKTGGESTRVMLEEYTLKGEGLASSFGYDLTVLDLNGDWEDIVVGAPQYFEKDSKIGGAVYIYINKAGRWNDVKPTRIDGPADSMFGLAVENLGDI
;
A
#
# COMPACT_ATOMS: atom_id res chain seq x y z
N ALA A 1 -18.61 -16.26 -2.05
CA ALA A 1 -18.57 -16.09 -3.52
C ALA A 1 -19.51 -14.96 -3.89
N PHE A 2 -18.98 -13.85 -4.41
CA PHE A 2 -19.80 -12.81 -5.01
C PHE A 2 -20.08 -13.23 -6.46
N ASN A 3 -21.33 -13.59 -6.76
CA ASN A 3 -21.75 -13.77 -8.15
C ASN A 3 -21.99 -12.37 -8.73
N LEU A 4 -21.13 -11.96 -9.66
CA LEU A 4 -21.34 -10.76 -10.45
C LEU A 4 -22.52 -11.01 -11.42
N ASP A 5 -23.57 -10.20 -11.32
CA ASP A 5 -24.66 -10.19 -12.29
C ASP A 5 -24.12 -9.67 -13.63
N ALA A 6 -24.05 -10.56 -14.64
CA ALA A 6 -23.55 -10.25 -15.97
C ALA A 6 -24.62 -9.64 -16.89
N ASP A 7 -25.89 -9.64 -16.49
CA ASP A 7 -27.00 -9.19 -17.32
C ASP A 7 -27.31 -7.70 -17.13
N ASN A 8 -27.03 -7.15 -15.94
CA ASN A 8 -27.29 -5.75 -15.60
C ASN A 8 -26.02 -4.98 -15.23
N PHE A 9 -25.08 -4.84 -16.15
CA PHE A 9 -23.87 -4.04 -15.93
C PHE A 9 -23.99 -2.61 -16.49
N LEU A 10 -23.34 -1.68 -15.80
CA LEU A 10 -23.26 -0.27 -16.19
C LEU A 10 -21.93 -0.03 -16.89
N ARG A 11 -21.95 0.05 -18.22
CA ARG A 11 -20.76 0.36 -19.01
C ARG A 11 -20.44 1.86 -18.93
N ARG A 12 -19.20 2.18 -18.57
CA ARG A 12 -18.64 3.54 -18.59
C ARG A 12 -17.30 3.49 -19.31
N ASP A 13 -17.19 4.20 -20.42
CA ASP A 13 -15.94 4.34 -21.17
C ASP A 13 -15.25 5.65 -20.75
N GLY A 14 -13.93 5.62 -20.52
CA GLY A 14 -13.11 6.79 -20.22
C GLY A 14 -12.44 7.38 -21.47
N ASP A 15 -11.93 8.61 -21.36
CA ASP A 15 -11.19 9.24 -22.46
C ASP A 15 -9.90 8.46 -22.78
N PRO A 16 -9.43 8.46 -24.05
CA PRO A 16 -8.15 7.85 -24.42
C PRO A 16 -7.00 8.37 -23.55
N GLY A 17 -6.25 7.46 -22.91
CA GLY A 17 -5.17 7.81 -21.98
C GLY A 17 -5.59 7.99 -20.52
N SER A 18 -6.87 7.79 -20.18
CA SER A 18 -7.33 7.72 -18.79
C SER A 18 -7.21 6.30 -18.23
N LEU A 19 -6.73 6.18 -16.98
CA LEU A 19 -6.84 4.95 -16.19
C LEU A 19 -8.17 5.02 -15.42
N PHE A 20 -9.15 4.22 -15.84
CA PHE A 20 -10.45 4.13 -15.19
C PHE A 20 -10.55 2.77 -14.47
N GLY A 21 -10.33 2.77 -13.15
CA GLY A 21 -10.59 1.61 -12.28
C GLY A 21 -11.88 1.82 -11.51
N PHE A 22 -12.81 0.87 -11.60
CA PHE A 22 -14.06 0.90 -10.82
C PHE A 22 -13.91 -0.01 -9.61
N SER A 23 -13.88 0.55 -8.39
CA SER A 23 -14.13 -0.22 -7.18
C SER A 23 -15.59 0.00 -6.76
N LEU A 24 -16.42 -1.04 -6.88
CA LEU A 24 -17.82 -1.01 -6.44
C LEU A 24 -17.90 -1.20 -4.92
N ALA A 25 -17.66 -0.11 -4.18
CA ALA A 25 -18.30 0.09 -2.88
C ALA A 25 -19.29 1.24 -3.06
N MET A 26 -20.57 0.94 -3.31
CA MET A 26 -21.59 1.97 -3.53
C MET A 26 -22.00 2.59 -2.19
N HIS A 27 -21.14 3.45 -1.63
CA HIS A 27 -21.52 4.34 -0.53
C HIS A 27 -22.13 5.62 -1.11
N ARG A 28 -23.46 5.70 -1.12
CA ARG A 28 -24.18 6.89 -1.56
C ARG A 28 -24.54 7.76 -0.36
N GLN A 29 -23.73 8.78 -0.10
CA GLN A 29 -24.09 9.82 0.86
C GLN A 29 -25.13 10.74 0.21
N LEU A 30 -26.42 10.51 0.52
CA LEU A 30 -27.54 11.24 -0.07
C LEU A 30 -27.58 12.72 0.32
N TYR A 31 -27.02 13.04 1.50
CA TYR A 31 -26.92 14.39 2.04
C TYR A 31 -25.54 14.55 2.71
N PRO A 32 -24.50 14.92 1.96
CA PRO A 32 -23.19 15.20 2.55
C PRO A 32 -23.27 16.46 3.41
N GLU A 33 -23.27 16.30 4.73
CA GLU A 33 -23.03 17.42 5.64
C GLU A 33 -21.57 17.86 5.50
N ASP A 34 -21.38 19.13 5.13
CA ASP A 34 -20.07 19.73 5.04
C ASP A 34 -19.51 20.02 6.44
N LYS A 35 -18.88 19.01 7.05
CA LYS A 35 -18.17 19.12 8.33
C LYS A 35 -16.71 19.59 8.15
N ARG A 36 -16.40 20.33 7.08
CA ARG A 36 -15.05 20.86 6.85
C ARG A 36 -14.78 22.03 7.80
N ASP A 37 -13.67 21.95 8.52
CA ASP A 37 -13.06 23.13 9.14
C ASP A 37 -11.85 23.55 8.28
N PRO A 38 -12.01 24.58 7.42
CA PRO A 38 -10.97 25.04 6.53
C PRO A 38 -9.84 25.77 7.27
N THR A 39 -9.87 25.88 8.60
CA THR A 39 -8.71 26.39 9.35
C THR A 39 -7.71 25.30 9.71
N ILE A 40 -8.15 24.03 9.70
CA ILE A 40 -7.33 22.87 10.12
C ILE A 40 -7.12 21.83 9.01
N GLU A 41 -8.00 21.77 8.00
CA GLU A 41 -7.91 20.78 6.93
C GLU A 41 -8.36 21.32 5.57
N ASN A 42 -7.84 20.70 4.50
CA ASN A 42 -8.34 20.91 3.15
C ASN A 42 -8.59 19.55 2.47
N LYS A 43 -9.86 19.34 2.08
CA LYS A 43 -10.35 18.12 1.42
C LYS A 43 -10.51 18.26 -0.10
N GLU A 44 -10.20 19.42 -0.67
CA GLU A 44 -10.20 19.64 -2.12
C GLU A 44 -9.04 18.87 -2.77
N ASP A 45 -9.33 18.17 -3.85
CA ASP A 45 -8.38 17.30 -4.57
C ASP A 45 -7.65 16.30 -3.67
N GLN A 46 -8.30 15.84 -2.60
CA GLN A 46 -7.70 14.86 -1.68
C GLN A 46 -7.57 13.45 -2.26
N TRP A 47 -8.23 13.19 -3.40
CA TRP A 47 -8.24 11.90 -4.11
C TRP A 47 -8.75 10.76 -3.22
N MET A 48 -9.91 11.00 -2.61
CA MET A 48 -10.64 9.98 -1.87
C MET A 48 -11.04 8.85 -2.82
N GLY A 49 -10.78 7.60 -2.44
CA GLY A 49 -11.00 6.44 -3.31
C GLY A 49 -9.78 6.02 -4.12
N VAL A 50 -8.61 6.65 -3.93
CA VAL A 50 -7.37 6.26 -4.64
C VAL A 50 -7.00 4.79 -4.39
N THR A 51 -7.26 4.32 -3.17
CA THR A 51 -7.15 2.92 -2.78
C THR A 51 -8.45 2.54 -2.11
N VAL A 52 -8.99 1.39 -2.49
CA VAL A 52 -10.15 0.77 -1.86
C VAL A 52 -9.82 -0.69 -1.65
N SER A 53 -10.13 -1.20 -0.46
CA SER A 53 -9.92 -2.61 -0.14
C SER A 53 -11.05 -3.06 0.78
N SER A 54 -11.57 -4.26 0.53
CA SER A 54 -12.62 -4.89 1.32
C SER A 54 -12.02 -5.96 2.21
N GLN A 55 -12.56 -6.09 3.42
CA GLN A 55 -12.25 -7.15 4.37
C GLN A 55 -13.40 -8.18 4.47
N GLY A 56 -14.20 -8.31 3.42
CA GLY A 56 -15.52 -8.96 3.46
C GLY A 56 -16.62 -7.93 3.79
N PRO A 57 -17.50 -8.17 4.79
CA PRO A 57 -18.43 -7.15 5.25
C PRO A 57 -17.66 -5.93 5.78
N GLY A 58 -17.89 -4.77 5.18
CA GLY A 58 -17.17 -3.53 5.46
C GLY A 58 -16.16 -3.18 4.36
N GLY A 59 -15.43 -2.10 4.58
CA GLY A 59 -14.48 -1.64 3.57
C GLY A 59 -13.66 -0.45 4.03
N LYS A 60 -12.52 -0.26 3.38
CA LYS A 60 -11.65 0.88 3.60
C LYS A 60 -11.42 1.67 2.33
N THR A 61 -11.15 2.94 2.50
CA THR A 61 -10.78 3.83 1.40
C THR A 61 -9.86 4.95 1.88
N CYS A 62 -8.92 5.34 1.02
CA CYS A 62 -7.91 6.34 1.35
C CYS A 62 -7.99 7.58 0.45
N ALA A 63 -7.46 8.68 0.97
CA ALA A 63 -7.28 9.97 0.34
C ALA A 63 -5.84 10.44 0.57
N HIS A 64 -4.91 9.94 -0.24
CA HIS A 64 -3.47 10.18 -0.06
C HIS A 64 -3.06 11.65 -0.25
N ARG A 65 -3.89 12.49 -0.88
CA ARG A 65 -3.65 13.94 -1.04
C ARG A 65 -4.36 14.80 0.00
N TYR A 66 -4.97 14.18 1.02
CA TYR A 66 -5.57 14.91 2.14
C TYR A 66 -4.55 15.83 2.82
N LYS A 67 -4.95 17.07 3.07
CA LYS A 67 -4.08 18.13 3.60
C LYS A 67 -4.49 18.55 5.01
N ARG A 68 -3.49 18.68 5.87
CA ARG A 68 -3.61 19.39 7.15
C ARG A 68 -3.02 20.78 7.00
N GLN A 69 -3.66 21.76 7.59
CA GLN A 69 -3.21 23.14 7.52
C GLN A 69 -3.27 23.82 8.88
N LYS A 70 -2.38 24.80 9.07
CA LYS A 70 -2.31 25.64 10.27
C LYS A 70 -2.01 27.08 9.87
N ASN A 71 -2.51 28.02 10.66
CA ASN A 71 -2.35 29.47 10.48
C ASN A 71 -2.79 29.95 9.08
N VAL A 72 -3.92 29.44 8.59
CA VAL A 72 -4.49 29.79 7.27
C VAL A 72 -4.70 31.30 7.17
N ASN A 73 -4.38 31.88 6.01
CA ASN A 73 -4.42 33.33 5.76
C ASN A 73 -3.41 34.16 6.58
N THR A 74 -2.31 33.54 7.03
CA THR A 74 -1.20 34.26 7.68
C THR A 74 0.12 34.01 6.96
N SER A 75 1.16 34.79 7.25
CA SER A 75 2.51 34.55 6.71
C SER A 75 3.17 33.25 7.19
N LEU A 76 2.61 32.64 8.25
CA LEU A 76 3.07 31.38 8.83
C LEU A 76 2.16 30.20 8.43
N GLU A 77 1.38 30.37 7.36
CA GLU A 77 0.52 29.33 6.83
C GLU A 77 1.34 28.11 6.43
N THR A 78 0.83 26.94 6.81
CA THR A 78 1.48 25.67 6.56
C THR A 78 0.48 24.68 6.03
N ARG A 79 0.91 23.86 5.07
CA ARG A 79 0.10 22.83 4.43
C ARG A 79 0.93 21.56 4.30
N ASP A 80 0.48 20.49 4.94
CA ASP A 80 1.12 19.18 4.90
C ASP A 80 0.19 18.20 4.18
N ILE A 81 0.70 17.53 3.14
CA ILE A 81 -0.03 16.53 2.36
C ILE A 81 0.19 15.18 3.04
N ILE A 82 -0.46 14.98 4.18
CA ILE A 82 -0.23 13.80 5.00
C ILE A 82 -0.93 12.57 4.44
N GLY A 83 -2.10 12.71 3.83
CA GLY A 83 -2.98 11.59 3.51
C GLY A 83 -3.84 11.15 4.70
N ARG A 84 -4.92 10.42 4.42
CA ARG A 84 -5.88 9.92 5.42
C ARG A 84 -6.63 8.71 4.86
N CYS A 85 -7.01 7.78 5.73
CA CYS A 85 -7.90 6.67 5.37
C CYS A 85 -9.16 6.65 6.23
N TYR A 86 -10.19 5.98 5.71
CA TYR A 86 -11.45 5.69 6.38
C TYR A 86 -11.66 4.18 6.38
N VAL A 87 -12.12 3.67 7.51
CA VAL A 87 -12.58 2.30 7.66
C VAL A 87 -14.08 2.36 7.98
N LEU A 88 -14.84 1.49 7.35
CA LEU A 88 -16.28 1.35 7.54
C LEU A 88 -16.58 0.04 8.24
N SER A 89 -17.55 0.06 9.14
CA SER A 89 -18.17 -1.12 9.74
C SER A 89 -18.72 -2.08 8.69
N GLN A 90 -19.09 -3.29 9.14
CA GLN A 90 -19.63 -4.35 8.29
C GLN A 90 -20.86 -3.93 7.46
N ASP A 91 -21.64 -2.98 7.96
CA ASP A 91 -22.82 -2.41 7.32
C ASP A 91 -22.53 -1.18 6.43
N LEU A 92 -21.25 -0.92 6.17
CA LEU A 92 -20.74 0.24 5.41
C LEU A 92 -21.06 1.60 6.06
N THR A 93 -21.30 1.61 7.37
CA THR A 93 -21.46 2.83 8.17
C THR A 93 -20.23 3.10 9.05
N ILE A 94 -20.24 4.22 9.76
CA ILE A 94 -19.20 4.58 10.73
C ILE A 94 -19.82 4.49 12.12
N ASN A 95 -19.38 3.51 12.90
CA ASN A 95 -19.73 3.42 14.31
C ASN A 95 -18.85 4.38 15.13
N SER A 96 -19.43 5.52 15.53
CA SER A 96 -18.72 6.53 16.35
C SER A 96 -18.16 6.02 17.70
N ARG A 97 -18.61 4.85 18.18
CA ARG A 97 -18.11 4.23 19.42
C ARG A 97 -16.90 3.32 19.18
N SER A 98 -16.68 2.88 17.94
CA SER A 98 -15.52 2.07 17.55
C SER A 98 -14.33 2.98 17.29
N SER A 99 -13.16 2.66 17.84
CA SER A 99 -11.93 3.39 17.54
C SER A 99 -11.36 3.04 16.16
N GLU A 100 -11.76 1.89 15.61
CA GLU A 100 -11.41 1.38 14.28
C GLU A 100 -12.14 2.14 13.17
N ASP A 101 -13.35 2.59 13.43
CA ASP A 101 -14.22 3.16 12.41
C ASP A 101 -13.92 4.63 12.08
N GLY A 102 -14.24 4.98 10.84
CA GLY A 102 -14.18 6.34 10.34
C GLY A 102 -12.77 6.78 10.00
N GLY A 103 -12.57 8.10 10.00
CA GLY A 103 -11.40 8.70 9.37
C GLY A 103 -10.21 8.91 10.29
N ARG A 104 -10.09 8.28 11.47
CA ARG A 104 -8.98 8.56 12.40
C ARG A 104 -7.66 7.87 12.00
N TRP A 105 -7.61 7.27 10.81
CA TRP A 105 -6.43 6.66 10.23
C TRP A 105 -5.60 7.71 9.48
N HIS A 106 -4.82 8.46 10.23
CA HIS A 106 -3.89 9.47 9.71
C HIS A 106 -2.62 9.54 10.57
N PHE A 107 -1.82 8.47 10.58
CA PHE A 107 -0.63 8.31 11.44
C PHE A 107 0.44 9.39 11.22
N CYS A 108 0.44 10.03 10.05
CA CYS A 108 1.36 11.13 9.74
C CYS A 108 0.97 12.49 10.34
N ASP A 109 -0.26 12.63 10.86
CA ASP A 109 -0.67 13.85 11.56
C ASP A 109 0.14 14.05 12.85
N ASN A 110 0.42 15.31 13.20
CA ASN A 110 1.21 15.70 14.38
C ASN A 110 2.63 15.11 14.48
N ARG A 111 3.20 14.59 13.39
CA ARG A 111 4.60 14.20 13.32
C ARG A 111 5.47 15.33 12.78
N ASN A 112 6.80 15.13 12.85
CA ASN A 112 7.76 16.10 12.32
C ASN A 112 7.47 16.38 10.84
N ARG A 113 7.28 17.66 10.54
CA ARG A 113 6.91 18.16 9.22
C ARG A 113 8.12 18.16 8.28
N GLY A 114 7.90 18.52 7.02
CA GLY A 114 8.93 18.52 5.97
C GLY A 114 8.88 17.27 5.08
N HIS A 115 9.43 17.39 3.87
CA HIS A 115 9.45 16.30 2.88
C HIS A 115 10.39 15.16 3.31
N GLU A 116 11.40 15.50 4.11
CA GLU A 116 12.38 14.58 4.68
C GLU A 116 11.87 13.80 5.88
N ARG A 117 10.68 14.16 6.38
CA ARG A 117 9.96 13.50 7.49
C ARG A 117 8.54 13.16 7.05
N PHE A 118 7.51 13.79 7.61
CA PHE A 118 6.11 13.37 7.42
C PHE A 118 5.20 14.43 6.78
N GLY A 119 5.72 15.61 6.42
CA GLY A 119 4.93 16.70 5.84
C GLY A 119 4.37 16.39 4.44
N SER A 120 5.00 15.45 3.72
CA SER A 120 4.52 14.96 2.43
C SER A 120 4.22 13.47 2.47
N CYS A 121 3.86 12.93 3.64
CA CYS A 121 3.73 11.49 3.87
C CYS A 121 2.88 10.72 2.83
N GLN A 122 1.79 11.32 2.36
CA GLN A 122 0.87 10.72 1.39
C GLN A 122 0.43 9.29 1.76
N GLN A 123 0.09 9.06 3.04
CA GLN A 123 -0.35 7.75 3.49
C GLN A 123 -1.61 7.29 2.77
N GLY A 124 -1.68 5.99 2.50
CA GLY A 124 -2.80 5.41 1.80
C GLY A 124 -2.79 5.73 0.30
N LEU A 125 -1.62 6.06 -0.29
CA LEU A 125 -1.44 5.89 -1.73
C LEU A 125 -1.62 4.41 -2.09
N SER A 126 -1.20 3.54 -1.18
CA SER A 126 -1.53 2.13 -1.14
C SER A 126 -1.84 1.72 0.29
N ALA A 127 -2.71 0.73 0.40
CA ALA A 127 -3.28 0.33 1.67
C ALA A 127 -3.94 -1.03 1.48
N THR A 128 -3.47 -2.05 2.21
CA THR A 128 -4.05 -3.39 2.15
C THR A 128 -4.17 -3.99 3.55
N PHE A 129 -5.04 -4.98 3.71
CA PHE A 129 -5.07 -5.79 4.93
C PHE A 129 -4.13 -6.96 4.74
N ASP A 130 -3.56 -7.47 5.82
CA ASP A 130 -3.00 -8.81 5.73
C ASP A 130 -4.14 -9.84 5.53
N LYS A 131 -3.77 -11.05 5.10
CA LYS A 131 -4.73 -12.10 4.75
C LYS A 131 -5.63 -12.54 5.91
N ASP A 132 -5.23 -12.26 7.16
CA ASP A 132 -6.00 -12.56 8.37
C ASP A 132 -6.83 -11.35 8.87
N PHE A 133 -6.78 -10.20 8.16
CA PHE A 133 -7.42 -8.95 8.56
C PHE A 133 -7.02 -8.44 9.94
N HIS A 134 -5.81 -8.78 10.37
CA HIS A 134 -5.25 -8.43 11.66
C HIS A 134 -4.60 -7.04 11.64
N TYR A 135 -3.72 -6.79 10.67
CA TYR A 135 -3.08 -5.49 10.47
C TYR A 135 -3.60 -4.77 9.25
N PHE A 136 -3.68 -3.45 9.39
CA PHE A 136 -3.75 -2.54 8.27
C PHE A 136 -2.33 -2.12 7.88
N ILE A 137 -1.92 -2.50 6.67
CA ILE A 137 -0.64 -2.15 6.05
C ILE A 137 -0.83 -0.90 5.19
N PHE A 138 -0.02 0.14 5.45
CA PHE A 138 -0.01 1.39 4.70
C PHE A 138 1.30 1.57 3.95
N GLY A 139 1.19 1.98 2.68
CA GLY A 139 2.29 2.56 1.93
C GLY A 139 2.14 4.07 1.96
N ALA A 140 3.19 4.73 2.43
CA ALA A 140 3.24 6.19 2.54
C ALA A 140 4.52 6.69 1.89
N PRO A 141 4.59 6.64 0.55
CA PRO A 141 5.82 6.81 -0.18
C PRO A 141 6.33 8.24 -0.19
N GLY A 142 5.77 9.19 0.58
CA GLY A 142 6.32 10.52 0.73
C GLY A 142 6.88 10.81 2.13
N ALA A 143 6.89 9.82 3.02
CA ALA A 143 7.59 9.91 4.31
C ALA A 143 9.04 9.41 4.24
N TYR A 144 9.91 9.97 5.10
CA TYR A 144 11.34 9.64 5.21
C TYR A 144 12.15 9.78 3.92
N ASN A 145 11.95 10.87 3.17
CA ASN A 145 12.46 10.98 1.80
C ASN A 145 11.98 9.80 0.93
N TRP A 146 10.67 9.58 0.96
CA TRP A 146 9.93 8.72 0.05
C TRP A 146 10.15 7.20 0.16
N LYS A 147 10.00 6.61 1.36
CA LYS A 147 10.32 5.17 1.56
C LYS A 147 9.67 4.46 2.77
N VAL A 148 8.47 4.84 3.25
CA VAL A 148 7.90 4.19 4.46
C VAL A 148 6.75 3.22 4.16
N VAL A 149 6.77 2.11 4.89
CA VAL A 149 5.68 1.14 5.05
C VAL A 149 5.40 1.00 6.54
N ARG A 150 4.11 0.91 6.91
CA ARG A 150 3.66 0.84 8.31
C ARG A 150 2.55 -0.20 8.47
N LEU A 151 2.59 -0.94 9.57
CA LEU A 151 1.53 -1.83 10.04
C LEU A 151 0.88 -1.19 11.25
N GLU A 152 -0.45 -1.12 11.26
CA GLU A 152 -1.22 -0.57 12.36
C GLU A 152 -2.49 -1.40 12.55
N GLN A 153 -2.87 -1.63 13.81
CA GLN A 153 -4.15 -2.21 14.19
C GLN A 153 -4.77 -1.31 15.28
N LYS A 154 -6.10 -1.29 15.36
CA LYS A 154 -6.86 -0.51 16.34
C LYS A 154 -7.96 -1.35 16.99
N ASN A 155 -7.68 -2.64 17.17
CA ASN A 155 -8.67 -3.56 17.69
C ASN A 155 -8.83 -3.36 19.20
N ASP A 156 -9.88 -2.65 19.61
CA ASP A 156 -10.13 -2.35 21.02
C ASP A 156 -10.33 -3.64 21.84
N THR A 157 -10.83 -4.71 21.22
CA THR A 157 -11.02 -6.04 21.86
C THR A 157 -9.70 -6.66 22.33
N PHE A 158 -8.54 -6.26 21.77
CA PHE A 158 -7.25 -6.79 22.20
C PHE A 158 -6.90 -6.33 23.61
N ILE A 159 -7.33 -5.13 23.99
CA ILE A 159 -7.17 -4.60 25.34
C ILE A 159 -7.96 -5.48 26.33
N ASP A 160 -9.17 -5.90 25.95
CA ASP A 160 -10.02 -6.79 26.76
C ASP A 160 -9.43 -8.22 26.87
N LEU A 161 -8.65 -8.64 25.86
CA LEU A 161 -7.93 -9.91 25.84
C LEU A 161 -6.52 -9.83 26.46
N GLU A 162 -6.18 -8.72 27.10
CA GLU A 162 -4.87 -8.46 27.72
C GLU A 162 -3.68 -8.49 26.73
N ILE A 163 -3.93 -8.24 25.45
CA ILE A 163 -2.91 -8.11 24.39
C ILE A 163 -2.58 -6.63 24.23
N TYR A 164 -1.51 -6.18 24.89
CA TYR A 164 -1.09 -4.78 24.88
C TYR A 164 0.03 -4.45 23.88
N ASP A 165 0.75 -5.46 23.42
CA ASP A 165 1.93 -5.29 22.58
C ASP A 165 1.72 -5.95 21.21
N ASP A 166 1.05 -5.22 20.33
CA ASP A 166 0.74 -5.71 18.99
C ASP A 166 0.75 -4.58 17.95
N GLY A 167 1.92 -3.96 17.82
CA GLY A 167 2.14 -2.81 16.97
C GLY A 167 1.69 -1.49 17.58
N PRO A 168 1.69 -0.41 16.78
CA PRO A 168 2.07 -0.35 15.35
C PRO A 168 3.55 -0.64 15.07
N PHE A 169 3.88 -1.09 13.86
CA PHE A 169 5.24 -1.30 13.38
C PHE A 169 5.53 -0.44 12.15
N GLU A 170 6.75 0.08 12.02
CA GLU A 170 7.10 0.99 10.92
C GLU A 170 8.51 0.70 10.39
N ALA A 171 8.69 0.81 9.07
CA ALA A 171 10.02 0.89 8.47
C ALA A 171 10.68 2.18 8.97
N GLY A 172 11.79 2.06 9.71
CA GLY A 172 12.37 3.21 10.42
C GLY A 172 12.08 3.23 11.92
N ASP A 173 11.37 2.22 12.44
CA ASP A 173 10.94 2.10 13.83
C ASP A 173 9.91 3.17 14.24
N GLU A 174 8.73 2.74 14.70
CA GLU A 174 7.67 3.69 15.05
C GLU A 174 8.06 4.62 16.18
N THR A 175 8.86 4.16 17.15
CA THR A 175 9.24 4.93 18.33
C THR A 175 10.40 5.85 18.01
N GLU A 176 11.51 5.29 17.49
CA GLU A 176 12.74 6.03 17.20
C GLU A 176 12.61 6.93 15.98
N LYS A 177 11.79 6.55 15.00
CA LYS A 177 11.54 7.30 13.77
C LYS A 177 12.83 7.59 12.99
N ASP A 178 13.72 6.62 12.90
CA ASP A 178 15.04 6.73 12.28
C ASP A 178 15.03 6.30 10.80
N PRO A 179 15.17 7.23 9.84
CA PRO A 179 15.22 6.90 8.41
C PRO A 179 16.43 6.04 8.00
N ASN A 180 17.46 5.91 8.85
CA ASN A 180 18.64 5.08 8.57
C ASN A 180 18.37 3.59 8.77
N LYS A 181 17.31 3.22 9.52
CA LYS A 181 16.88 1.83 9.68
C LYS A 181 16.08 1.32 8.47
N ILE A 182 15.69 2.20 7.55
CA ILE A 182 14.98 1.83 6.33
C ILE A 182 16.00 1.41 5.27
N SER A 183 15.88 0.18 4.80
CA SER A 183 16.90 -0.52 4.02
C SER A 183 16.98 -0.15 2.55
N VAL A 184 16.03 0.66 2.04
CA VAL A 184 16.07 1.20 0.68
C VAL A 184 16.62 2.63 0.63
N PRO A 185 17.23 3.05 -0.50
CA PRO A 185 17.66 4.43 -0.71
C PRO A 185 16.51 5.43 -0.61
N SER A 186 16.83 6.71 -0.40
CA SER A 186 15.87 7.80 -0.55
C SER A 186 15.29 7.85 -1.97
N ASN A 187 14.05 8.34 -2.13
CA ASN A 187 13.35 8.42 -3.42
C ASN A 187 13.01 7.05 -4.02
N SER A 188 12.81 6.01 -3.21
CA SER A 188 12.49 4.66 -3.67
C SER A 188 10.99 4.44 -3.93
N TYR A 189 10.12 5.26 -3.32
CA TYR A 189 8.65 5.24 -3.44
C TYR A 189 8.04 3.87 -3.12
N MET A 190 8.21 3.40 -1.89
CA MET A 190 7.60 2.14 -1.43
C MET A 190 6.07 2.27 -1.40
N PHE A 191 5.38 1.75 -2.42
CA PHE A 191 3.93 1.86 -2.50
C PHE A 191 3.21 0.58 -2.94
N SER A 192 3.69 -0.27 -3.85
CA SER A 192 2.94 -1.52 -4.07
C SER A 192 3.07 -2.42 -2.84
N LEU A 193 1.96 -3.04 -2.42
CA LEU A 193 1.89 -3.76 -1.16
C LEU A 193 1.06 -5.03 -1.29
N ASP A 194 1.61 -6.11 -0.77
CA ASP A 194 0.88 -7.35 -0.47
C ASP A 194 1.51 -8.00 0.77
N SER A 195 0.99 -9.13 1.21
CA SER A 195 1.50 -9.85 2.37
C SER A 195 1.26 -11.35 2.27
N GLY A 196 2.03 -12.11 3.03
CA GLY A 196 1.91 -13.56 3.11
C GLY A 196 2.42 -14.11 4.43
N LYS A 197 2.11 -15.36 4.71
CA LYS A 197 2.58 -16.11 5.89
C LYS A 197 3.48 -17.29 5.54
N SER A 198 3.74 -17.52 4.26
CA SER A 198 4.61 -18.58 3.75
C SER A 198 5.56 -18.04 2.69
N LEU A 199 6.20 -16.90 2.97
CA LEU A 199 7.16 -16.24 2.08
C LEU A 199 8.61 -16.50 2.50
N THR A 200 9.00 -16.15 3.72
CA THR A 200 10.35 -16.39 4.26
C THR A 200 10.35 -17.53 5.28
N THR A 201 9.42 -17.47 6.22
CA THR A 201 9.20 -18.47 7.28
C THR A 201 7.71 -18.81 7.35
N LYS A 202 7.34 -20.10 7.35
CA LYS A 202 5.93 -20.51 7.48
C LYS A 202 5.31 -20.04 8.79
N GLY A 203 4.12 -19.47 8.71
CA GLY A 203 3.35 -18.91 9.82
C GLY A 203 3.72 -17.46 10.19
N GLN A 204 4.83 -16.92 9.69
CA GLN A 204 5.26 -15.55 9.99
C GLN A 204 4.72 -14.57 8.95
N LEU A 205 4.02 -13.53 9.41
CA LEU A 205 3.62 -12.43 8.53
C LEU A 205 4.85 -11.76 7.91
N THR A 206 4.87 -11.74 6.58
CA THR A 206 5.84 -11.02 5.76
C THR A 206 5.09 -10.03 4.90
N VAL A 207 5.45 -8.76 4.98
CA VAL A 207 4.93 -7.70 4.12
C VAL A 207 5.85 -7.56 2.92
N VAL A 208 5.27 -7.55 1.73
CA VAL A 208 5.98 -7.40 0.46
C VAL A 208 5.71 -6.00 -0.06
N ALA A 209 6.76 -5.19 -0.16
CA ALA A 209 6.65 -3.80 -0.57
C ALA A 209 7.50 -3.52 -1.80
N GLY A 210 6.87 -3.06 -2.89
CA GLY A 210 7.59 -2.68 -4.09
C GLY A 210 8.02 -1.22 -4.06
N ALA A 211 9.23 -1.01 -4.54
CA ALA A 211 9.99 0.22 -4.52
C ALA A 211 10.52 0.50 -5.93
N PRO A 212 9.67 0.92 -6.88
CA PRO A 212 9.98 0.96 -8.31
C PRO A 212 11.14 1.89 -8.68
N ARG A 213 11.56 2.81 -7.80
CA ARG A 213 12.71 3.69 -8.04
C ARG A 213 13.97 3.30 -7.28
N ALA A 214 13.91 2.27 -6.42
CA ALA A 214 15.07 1.79 -5.69
C ALA A 214 16.14 1.26 -6.66
N TYR A 215 17.41 1.61 -6.42
CA TYR A 215 18.54 1.14 -7.23
C TYR A 215 18.41 1.38 -8.75
N TYR A 216 17.66 2.42 -9.14
CA TYR A 216 17.41 2.85 -10.53
C TYR A 216 16.61 1.90 -11.42
N SER A 217 16.57 0.60 -11.14
CA SER A 217 15.71 -0.38 -11.82
C SER A 217 14.39 -0.62 -11.10
N GLY A 218 14.43 -0.56 -9.77
CA GLY A 218 13.34 -0.93 -8.88
C GLY A 218 13.68 -2.13 -8.02
N ALA A 219 12.95 -2.32 -6.92
CA ALA A 219 13.13 -3.43 -6.01
C ALA A 219 11.80 -3.85 -5.37
N VAL A 220 11.79 -5.05 -4.79
CA VAL A 220 10.72 -5.53 -3.90
C VAL A 220 11.37 -5.99 -2.60
N VAL A 221 10.91 -5.43 -1.49
CA VAL A 221 11.47 -5.66 -0.15
C VAL A 221 10.48 -6.52 0.65
N LEU A 222 10.99 -7.60 1.24
CA LEU A 222 10.26 -8.47 2.15
C LEU A 222 10.59 -8.04 3.58
N LEU A 223 9.57 -7.61 4.31
CA LEU A 223 9.67 -7.04 5.64
C LEU A 223 8.94 -7.92 6.67
N LYS A 224 9.53 -8.09 7.85
CA LYS A 224 8.87 -8.69 9.02
C LYS A 224 8.84 -7.72 10.19
N THR A 225 8.00 -7.98 11.17
CA THR A 225 8.03 -7.27 12.46
C THR A 225 9.28 -7.64 13.25
N GLY A 226 9.90 -6.67 13.94
CA GLY A 226 11.10 -6.89 14.77
C GLY A 226 10.88 -7.69 16.06
N GLY A 227 9.63 -8.07 16.37
CA GLY A 227 9.24 -8.81 17.57
C GLY A 227 8.69 -7.92 18.68
N GLU A 228 8.25 -8.54 19.78
CA GLU A 228 7.47 -7.91 20.86
C GLU A 228 8.14 -6.68 21.49
N SER A 229 9.47 -6.60 21.56
CA SER A 229 10.16 -5.50 22.23
C SER A 229 10.50 -4.32 21.32
N THR A 230 10.13 -4.35 20.04
CA THR A 230 10.53 -3.33 19.06
C THR A 230 9.37 -2.95 18.16
N ARG A 231 9.33 -1.70 17.69
CA ARG A 231 8.28 -1.23 16.77
C ARG A 231 8.78 -1.08 15.34
N VAL A 232 9.82 -1.83 14.99
CA VAL A 232 10.51 -1.77 13.70
C VAL A 232 10.02 -2.85 12.75
N MET A 233 9.94 -2.50 11.46
CA MET A 233 9.89 -3.47 10.37
C MET A 233 11.31 -3.74 9.88
N LEU A 234 11.73 -5.01 9.94
CA LEU A 234 13.06 -5.47 9.52
C LEU A 234 13.01 -6.08 8.13
N GLU A 235 13.99 -5.78 7.29
CA GLU A 235 14.18 -6.48 6.02
C GLU A 235 14.66 -7.91 6.23
N GLU A 236 14.00 -8.85 5.56
CA GLU A 236 14.44 -10.24 5.43
C GLU A 236 15.12 -10.50 4.09
N TYR A 237 14.60 -9.89 3.02
CA TYR A 237 15.09 -10.11 1.67
C TYR A 237 14.72 -8.96 0.73
N THR A 238 15.53 -8.74 -0.31
CA THR A 238 15.23 -7.80 -1.39
C THR A 238 15.43 -8.44 -2.75
N LEU A 239 14.37 -8.44 -3.56
CA LEU A 239 14.41 -8.75 -4.99
C LEU A 239 14.79 -7.47 -5.74
N LYS A 240 15.79 -7.54 -6.61
CA LYS A 240 16.25 -6.41 -7.42
C LYS A 240 15.79 -6.56 -8.86
N GLY A 241 15.22 -5.50 -9.40
CA GLY A 241 14.82 -5.44 -10.79
C GLY A 241 16.00 -5.34 -11.75
N GLU A 242 15.79 -5.81 -12.97
CA GLU A 242 16.70 -5.58 -14.09
C GLU A 242 16.21 -4.43 -14.98
N GLY A 243 17.10 -3.91 -15.82
CA GLY A 243 16.81 -2.80 -16.73
C GLY A 243 16.79 -1.45 -16.00
N LEU A 244 17.54 -0.49 -16.53
CA LEU A 244 17.52 0.88 -16.00
C LEU A 244 16.12 1.49 -16.19
N ALA A 245 15.58 2.08 -15.13
CA ALA A 245 14.27 2.72 -15.12
C ALA A 245 13.10 1.81 -15.54
N SER A 246 13.19 0.50 -15.27
CA SER A 246 12.12 -0.46 -15.58
C SER A 246 10.90 -0.35 -14.67
N SER A 247 11.02 0.36 -13.55
CA SER A 247 10.01 0.46 -12.50
C SER A 247 9.62 -0.91 -11.96
N PHE A 248 10.59 -1.79 -11.75
CA PHE A 248 10.36 -3.10 -11.15
C PHE A 248 9.83 -2.98 -9.71
N GLY A 249 8.71 -3.65 -9.43
CA GLY A 249 7.98 -3.46 -8.16
C GLY A 249 6.97 -2.32 -8.24
N TYR A 250 6.58 -1.87 -9.44
CA TYR A 250 5.51 -0.90 -9.59
C TYR A 250 4.18 -1.45 -9.08
N ASP A 251 3.89 -2.70 -9.40
CA ASP A 251 2.78 -3.46 -8.83
C ASP A 251 3.24 -4.90 -8.55
N LEU A 252 2.60 -5.58 -7.60
CA LEU A 252 2.98 -6.93 -7.20
C LEU A 252 1.82 -7.67 -6.54
N THR A 253 1.88 -8.99 -6.56
CA THR A 253 0.96 -9.84 -5.81
C THR A 253 1.64 -11.10 -5.28
N VAL A 254 1.11 -11.61 -4.16
CA VAL A 254 1.54 -12.79 -3.42
C VAL A 254 0.45 -13.86 -3.51
N LEU A 255 0.79 -14.97 -4.16
CA LEU A 255 -0.11 -16.09 -4.38
C LEU A 255 0.65 -17.42 -4.43
N ASP A 256 -0.03 -18.52 -4.20
CA ASP A 256 0.54 -19.86 -4.32
C ASP A 256 0.20 -20.42 -5.70
N LEU A 257 1.20 -20.57 -6.58
CA LEU A 257 0.99 -21.04 -7.97
C LEU A 257 1.12 -22.56 -8.12
N ASN A 258 1.73 -23.25 -7.16
CA ASN A 258 2.14 -24.65 -7.29
C ASN A 258 1.69 -25.54 -6.10
N GLY A 259 1.01 -24.97 -5.10
CA GLY A 259 0.49 -25.64 -3.93
C GLY A 259 1.50 -25.87 -2.80
N ASP A 260 2.57 -25.06 -2.67
CA ASP A 260 3.60 -25.27 -1.64
C ASP A 260 3.86 -24.11 -0.66
N TRP A 261 4.48 -23.03 -1.13
CA TRP A 261 4.80 -21.80 -0.45
C TRP A 261 4.23 -20.66 -1.28
N GLU A 262 4.11 -19.49 -0.69
CA GLU A 262 3.63 -18.34 -1.45
C GLU A 262 4.74 -17.83 -2.36
N ASP A 263 4.38 -17.60 -3.61
CA ASP A 263 5.18 -17.06 -4.69
C ASP A 263 4.94 -15.55 -4.81
N ILE A 264 5.84 -14.87 -5.54
CA ILE A 264 5.72 -13.43 -5.79
C ILE A 264 5.70 -13.19 -7.30
N VAL A 265 4.72 -12.43 -7.76
CA VAL A 265 4.67 -11.91 -9.12
C VAL A 265 4.88 -10.39 -9.08
N VAL A 266 5.81 -9.89 -9.87
CA VAL A 266 6.23 -8.48 -9.86
C VAL A 266 6.10 -7.86 -11.23
N GLY A 267 5.42 -6.71 -11.32
CA GLY A 267 5.33 -5.89 -12.51
C GLY A 267 6.50 -4.92 -12.68
N ALA A 268 6.95 -4.76 -13.92
CA ALA A 268 7.92 -3.75 -14.36
C ALA A 268 7.41 -3.08 -15.65
N PRO A 269 6.40 -2.20 -15.56
CA PRO A 269 5.70 -1.67 -16.73
C PRO A 269 6.56 -0.80 -17.64
N GLN A 270 7.70 -0.31 -17.15
CA GLN A 270 8.62 0.53 -17.92
C GLN A 270 9.85 -0.26 -18.40
N TYR A 271 9.88 -1.59 -18.19
CA TYR A 271 10.93 -2.42 -18.75
C TYR A 271 10.93 -2.30 -20.27
N PHE A 272 12.10 -2.10 -20.86
CA PHE A 272 12.27 -2.07 -22.30
C PHE A 272 13.64 -2.59 -22.69
N GLU A 273 13.72 -3.19 -23.87
CA GLU A 273 14.99 -3.53 -24.51
C GLU A 273 15.10 -2.73 -25.81
N LYS A 274 16.23 -2.06 -26.02
CA LYS A 274 16.47 -1.25 -27.22
C LYS A 274 16.42 -2.13 -28.47
N ASP A 275 15.81 -1.62 -29.54
CA ASP A 275 15.68 -2.30 -30.84
C ASP A 275 14.88 -3.63 -30.77
N SER A 276 14.11 -3.82 -29.69
CA SER A 276 13.18 -4.94 -29.50
C SER A 276 11.72 -4.50 -29.68
N LYS A 277 10.80 -5.46 -29.62
CA LYS A 277 9.35 -5.21 -29.52
C LYS A 277 8.82 -5.39 -28.10
N ILE A 278 9.67 -5.25 -27.08
CA ILE A 278 9.34 -5.46 -25.67
C ILE A 278 8.96 -4.13 -25.03
N GLY A 279 7.81 -4.09 -24.36
CA GLY A 279 7.30 -2.93 -23.62
C GLY A 279 6.57 -3.36 -22.36
N GLY A 280 7.28 -3.29 -21.23
CA GLY A 280 6.85 -3.83 -19.95
C GLY A 280 7.13 -5.32 -19.80
N ALA A 281 7.22 -5.78 -18.56
CA ALA A 281 7.46 -7.17 -18.21
C ALA A 281 6.82 -7.53 -16.87
N VAL A 282 6.54 -8.82 -16.69
CA VAL A 282 6.15 -9.43 -15.42
C VAL A 282 7.16 -10.51 -15.04
N TYR A 283 7.52 -10.57 -13.76
CA TYR A 283 8.48 -11.52 -13.22
C TYR A 283 7.80 -12.43 -12.21
N ILE A 284 7.88 -13.73 -12.43
CA ILE A 284 7.29 -14.76 -11.56
C ILE A 284 8.41 -15.44 -10.78
N TYR A 285 8.38 -15.29 -9.45
CA TYR A 285 9.33 -15.88 -8.53
C TYR A 285 8.69 -17.06 -7.79
N ILE A 286 9.00 -18.28 -8.24
CA ILE A 286 8.58 -19.50 -7.54
C ILE A 286 9.44 -19.72 -6.31
N ASN A 287 8.82 -19.68 -5.13
CA ASN A 287 9.48 -19.72 -3.85
C ASN A 287 10.07 -21.10 -3.56
N LYS A 288 11.33 -21.15 -3.13
CA LYS A 288 12.03 -22.40 -2.77
C LYS A 288 12.07 -22.58 -1.25
N ALA A 289 10.90 -22.61 -0.64
CA ALA A 289 10.76 -22.76 0.81
C ALA A 289 11.49 -21.68 1.63
N GLY A 290 11.33 -20.41 1.24
CA GLY A 290 11.97 -19.25 1.85
C GLY A 290 13.40 -18.98 1.36
N ARG A 291 13.98 -19.85 0.53
CA ARG A 291 15.35 -19.68 -0.03
C ARG A 291 15.35 -18.82 -1.28
N TRP A 292 15.04 -17.54 -1.13
CA TRP A 292 14.97 -16.57 -2.25
C TRP A 292 16.28 -16.41 -3.03
N ASN A 293 17.44 -16.65 -2.41
CA ASN A 293 18.76 -16.64 -3.09
C ASN A 293 18.87 -17.67 -4.23
N ASP A 294 18.12 -18.77 -4.16
CA ASP A 294 18.14 -19.85 -5.15
C ASP A 294 17.05 -19.67 -6.22
N VAL A 295 16.24 -18.62 -6.13
CA VAL A 295 15.11 -18.36 -7.01
C VAL A 295 15.58 -17.52 -8.19
N LYS A 296 15.33 -18.03 -9.40
CA LYS A 296 15.45 -17.25 -10.64
C LYS A 296 14.06 -16.98 -11.17
N PRO A 297 13.70 -15.72 -11.45
CA PRO A 297 12.37 -15.43 -11.95
C PRO A 297 12.19 -15.96 -13.36
N THR A 298 10.96 -16.37 -13.67
CA THR A 298 10.50 -16.49 -15.04
C THR A 298 9.96 -15.13 -15.49
N ARG A 299 10.53 -14.56 -16.56
CA ARG A 299 10.09 -13.29 -17.11
C ARG A 299 9.10 -13.51 -18.24
N ILE A 300 8.02 -12.74 -18.25
CA ILE A 300 7.03 -12.68 -19.32
C ILE A 300 7.05 -11.25 -19.88
N ASP A 301 7.36 -11.14 -21.16
CA ASP A 301 7.55 -9.86 -21.83
C ASP A 301 6.25 -9.38 -22.50
N GLY A 302 5.97 -8.09 -22.35
CA GLY A 302 4.85 -7.42 -23.01
C GLY A 302 5.22 -6.91 -24.40
N PRO A 303 4.23 -6.69 -25.29
CA PRO A 303 4.45 -5.96 -26.53
C PRO A 303 4.93 -4.52 -26.29
N ALA A 304 5.64 -3.95 -27.27
CA ALA A 304 6.06 -2.56 -27.27
C ALA A 304 4.89 -1.61 -26.94
N ASP A 305 5.19 -0.57 -26.15
CA ASP A 305 4.25 0.46 -25.69
C ASP A 305 3.04 -0.05 -24.86
N SER A 306 3.00 -1.34 -24.49
CA SER A 306 1.86 -1.91 -23.76
C SER A 306 1.86 -1.63 -22.25
N MET A 307 3.02 -1.24 -21.69
CA MET A 307 3.23 -1.13 -20.25
C MET A 307 2.85 -2.41 -19.50
N PHE A 308 3.11 -3.58 -20.08
CA PHE A 308 2.77 -4.87 -19.47
C PHE A 308 3.36 -5.01 -18.07
N GLY A 309 2.55 -5.48 -17.12
CA GLY A 309 2.90 -5.48 -15.69
C GLY A 309 2.57 -4.18 -14.96
N LEU A 310 1.76 -3.29 -15.55
CA LEU A 310 1.23 -2.11 -14.86
C LEU A 310 0.30 -2.47 -13.69
N ALA A 311 -0.46 -3.56 -13.86
CA ALA A 311 -1.33 -4.13 -12.83
C ALA A 311 -1.16 -5.66 -12.85
N VAL A 312 -1.00 -6.26 -11.67
CA VAL A 312 -0.83 -7.70 -11.46
C VAL A 312 -1.65 -8.12 -10.26
N GLU A 313 -2.72 -8.89 -10.49
CA GLU A 313 -3.71 -9.21 -9.46
C GLU A 313 -3.88 -10.72 -9.30
N ASN A 314 -4.07 -11.16 -8.04
CA ASN A 314 -4.38 -12.54 -7.72
C ASN A 314 -5.89 -12.80 -7.89
N LEU A 315 -6.22 -13.73 -8.78
CA LEU A 315 -7.60 -14.11 -9.10
C LEU A 315 -8.06 -15.39 -8.38
N GLY A 316 -7.18 -16.02 -7.60
CA GLY A 316 -7.43 -17.34 -7.00
C GLY A 316 -7.49 -18.45 -8.05
N ASP A 317 -8.22 -19.52 -7.73
CA ASP A 317 -8.49 -20.65 -8.62
C ASP A 317 -9.77 -20.37 -9.43
N ILE A 318 -9.63 -20.19 -10.75
CA ILE A 318 -10.70 -19.77 -11.69
C ILE A 318 -11.25 -20.95 -12.47
#